data_AF-A0A820JWD0-F1
#
_entry.id   AF-A0A820JWD0-F1
#
_cell.length_a   1.000
_cell.length_b   1.000
_cell.length_c   1.000
_cell.angle_alpha   90.00
_cell.angle_beta   90.00
_cell.angle_gamma   90.00
#
_symmetry.space_group_name_H-M   'P 1'
#
loop_
_entity.id
_entity.type
_entity.pdbx_description
1 polymer ?
#
loop_
_entity_poly.entity_id
_entity_poly.type
_entity_poly.pdbx_seq_one_letter_code
_entity_poly.pdbx_strand_id
1 'polypeptide(L)'
;METIRSRDHRRIFQNKYVIFMGDSNMRSIYKDFILLLQNNKLLDDSDRKAGGNRESICGDTLLEGGVYKNLASGIEYEEKRVFLANIFLVKFIFLTRCRNEITSRIFEEFKKDPEKPDLVVINSTLWDISRYGENGEKDFKINLPICFDELRASTSPTTIILWLTALPISAEPNAVVFDEKYRPENKYWRTQFLHMNAFSAELAKTKNCEVLDVHYLFRQNPEMRDADGCHWNSNGHRLITSYIAQTVSLIWHVPYIDRVPVDHKEREIHGVCYRTVNSENENSVARTLIGENSKGITDFNLNAYLAEYIPSSNETRNEQNTNTVDTIIGKMNETDRRILNLMDYYEKQ
;
A
#
# COMPACT_ATOMS: atom_id res chain seq x y z
N MET A 1 -4.31 -21.56 -2.91
CA MET A 1 -4.95 -20.38 -3.52
C MET A 1 -4.57 -20.35 -4.98
N GLU A 2 -5.53 -20.21 -5.90
CA GLU A 2 -5.24 -20.22 -7.34
C GLU A 2 -4.69 -18.85 -7.77
N THR A 3 -3.51 -18.84 -8.39
CA THR A 3 -2.84 -17.63 -8.88
C THR A 3 -3.27 -17.29 -10.30
N ILE A 4 -3.20 -16.03 -10.68
CA ILE A 4 -3.48 -15.61 -12.06
C ILE A 4 -2.52 -16.23 -13.08
N ARG A 5 -3.07 -16.63 -14.22
CA ARG A 5 -2.31 -17.08 -15.38
C ARG A 5 -2.02 -15.91 -16.32
N SER A 6 -0.91 -16.01 -17.03
CA SER A 6 -0.43 -15.04 -18.01
C SER A 6 -1.51 -14.62 -19.03
N ARG A 7 -2.32 -15.58 -19.52
CA ARG A 7 -3.42 -15.30 -20.44
C ARG A 7 -4.38 -14.25 -19.89
N ASP A 8 -4.85 -14.44 -18.65
CA ASP A 8 -5.85 -13.57 -18.06
C ASP A 8 -5.20 -12.26 -17.58
N HIS A 9 -3.95 -12.33 -17.10
CA HIS A 9 -3.16 -11.13 -16.77
C HIS A 9 -3.01 -10.20 -18.00
N ARG A 10 -2.61 -10.75 -19.14
CA ARG A 10 -2.52 -10.01 -20.40
C ARG A 10 -3.87 -9.43 -20.83
N ARG A 11 -4.97 -10.17 -20.66
CA ARG A 11 -6.32 -9.69 -20.99
C ARG A 11 -6.73 -8.47 -20.14
N ILE A 12 -6.40 -8.48 -18.85
CA ILE A 12 -6.71 -7.37 -17.94
C ILE A 12 -5.89 -6.12 -18.30
N PHE A 13 -4.61 -6.30 -18.62
CA PHE A 13 -3.65 -5.20 -18.80
C PHE A 13 -3.35 -4.85 -20.25
N GLN A 14 -4.10 -5.38 -21.23
CA GLN A 14 -3.91 -5.03 -22.64
C GLN A 14 -4.23 -3.56 -22.90
N ASN A 15 -3.34 -2.85 -23.62
CA ASN A 15 -3.46 -1.42 -23.89
C ASN A 15 -3.55 -0.57 -22.61
N LYS A 16 -2.87 -1.01 -21.53
CA LYS A 16 -2.82 -0.28 -20.27
C LYS A 16 -1.43 0.27 -20.00
N TYR A 17 -1.39 1.51 -19.54
CA TYR A 17 -0.21 2.12 -18.97
C TYR A 17 -0.24 1.96 -17.44
N VAL A 18 0.67 1.15 -16.92
CA VAL A 18 0.77 0.83 -15.48
C VAL A 18 2.07 1.39 -14.91
N ILE A 19 2.00 1.96 -13.71
CA ILE A 19 3.18 2.42 -12.96
C ILE A 19 3.20 1.75 -11.59
N PHE A 20 4.36 1.21 -11.22
CA PHE A 20 4.66 0.75 -9.88
C PHE A 20 5.58 1.76 -9.19
N MET A 21 5.21 2.22 -8.00
CA MET A 21 6.00 3.17 -7.22
C MET A 21 6.24 2.63 -5.82
N GLY A 22 7.49 2.46 -5.42
CA GLY A 22 7.80 1.99 -4.08
C GLY A 22 9.19 1.44 -3.90
N ASP A 23 9.36 0.61 -2.89
CA ASP A 23 10.64 0.06 -2.48
C ASP A 23 11.06 -1.20 -3.27
N SER A 24 11.99 -1.97 -2.71
CA SER A 24 12.46 -3.25 -3.25
C SER A 24 11.41 -4.36 -3.28
N ASN A 25 10.41 -4.36 -2.38
CA ASN A 25 9.26 -5.25 -2.48
C ASN A 25 8.39 -4.84 -3.67
N MET A 26 8.11 -3.55 -3.82
CA MET A 26 7.37 -3.05 -4.99
C MET A 26 8.10 -3.35 -6.30
N ARG A 27 9.43 -3.22 -6.32
CA ARG A 27 10.27 -3.60 -7.46
C ARG A 27 10.11 -5.08 -7.81
N SER A 28 10.01 -5.94 -6.80
CA SER A 28 9.85 -7.39 -7.03
C SER A 28 8.45 -7.75 -7.50
N ILE A 29 7.41 -7.04 -7.03
CA ILE A 29 6.05 -7.14 -7.56
C ILE A 29 6.01 -6.69 -9.03
N TYR A 30 6.64 -5.57 -9.36
CA TYR A 30 6.78 -5.08 -10.74
C TYR A 30 7.42 -6.14 -11.65
N LYS A 31 8.52 -6.75 -11.22
CA LYS A 31 9.19 -7.81 -11.99
C LYS A 31 8.28 -9.02 -12.22
N ASP A 32 7.56 -9.46 -11.19
CA ASP A 32 6.64 -10.59 -11.32
C ASP A 32 5.50 -10.24 -12.27
N PHE A 33 4.97 -9.02 -12.18
CA PHE A 33 3.95 -8.49 -13.08
C PHE A 33 4.41 -8.54 -14.55
N ILE A 34 5.58 -7.98 -14.88
CA ILE A 34 6.07 -7.98 -16.27
C ILE A 34 6.46 -9.39 -16.76
N LEU A 35 6.96 -10.25 -15.87
CA LEU A 35 7.22 -11.65 -16.21
C LEU A 35 5.91 -12.37 -16.53
N LEU A 36 4.85 -12.10 -15.77
CA LEU A 36 3.55 -12.72 -15.94
C LEU A 36 2.83 -12.25 -17.21
N LEU A 37 3.10 -11.03 -17.70
CA LEU A 37 2.68 -10.61 -19.04
C LEU A 37 3.31 -11.44 -20.16
N GLN A 38 4.46 -12.07 -19.89
CA GLN A 38 5.21 -12.85 -20.87
C GLN A 38 4.90 -14.35 -20.77
N ASN A 39 4.87 -14.92 -19.57
CA ASN A 39 4.66 -16.35 -19.34
C ASN A 39 4.25 -16.67 -17.89
N ASN A 40 3.94 -17.93 -17.58
CA ASN A 40 3.48 -18.34 -16.24
C ASN A 40 4.59 -18.60 -15.21
N LYS A 41 5.88 -18.50 -15.57
CA LYS A 41 6.99 -18.83 -14.67
C LYS A 41 7.02 -17.88 -13.49
N LEU A 42 7.49 -18.35 -12.35
CA LEU A 42 7.84 -17.51 -11.21
C LEU A 42 9.20 -16.85 -11.45
N LEU A 43 9.42 -15.70 -10.80
CA LEU A 43 10.76 -15.10 -10.75
C LEU A 43 11.74 -16.08 -10.13
N ASP A 44 12.89 -16.27 -10.77
CA ASP A 44 14.01 -16.92 -10.11
C ASP A 44 14.64 -15.99 -9.06
N ASP A 45 15.39 -16.57 -8.14
CA ASP A 45 16.00 -15.81 -7.04
C ASP A 45 17.04 -14.79 -7.52
N SER A 46 17.69 -15.04 -8.66
CA SER A 46 18.73 -14.14 -9.18
C SER A 46 18.10 -12.85 -9.73
N ASP A 47 17.00 -12.98 -10.46
CA ASP A 47 16.23 -11.88 -11.01
C ASP A 47 15.43 -11.17 -9.92
N ARG A 48 14.91 -11.90 -8.94
CA ARG A 48 14.25 -11.31 -7.77
C ARG A 48 15.20 -10.40 -7.00
N LYS A 49 16.41 -10.88 -6.68
CA LYS A 49 17.43 -10.14 -5.92
C LYS A 49 18.15 -9.06 -6.72
N ALA A 50 18.11 -9.11 -8.05
CA ALA A 50 18.66 -8.04 -8.87
C ALA A 50 17.97 -6.69 -8.57
N GLY A 51 18.62 -5.56 -8.84
CA GLY A 51 18.02 -4.24 -8.66
C GLY A 51 18.56 -3.26 -9.69
N GLY A 52 18.93 -2.06 -9.25
CA GLY A 52 19.58 -1.07 -10.10
C GLY A 52 20.96 -1.50 -10.62
N ASN A 53 21.54 -2.61 -10.14
CA ASN A 53 22.83 -3.13 -10.61
C ASN A 53 22.77 -3.87 -11.96
N ARG A 54 21.59 -4.00 -12.58
CA ARG A 54 21.42 -4.58 -13.91
C ARG A 54 20.73 -3.60 -14.84
N GLU A 55 21.16 -3.50 -16.09
CA GLU A 55 20.50 -2.65 -17.09
C GLU A 55 19.12 -3.20 -17.49
N SER A 56 18.92 -4.53 -17.43
CA SER A 56 17.66 -5.19 -17.75
C SER A 56 17.36 -6.34 -16.78
N ILE A 57 16.09 -6.50 -16.43
CA ILE A 57 15.52 -7.58 -15.62
C ILE A 57 14.18 -7.96 -16.23
N CYS A 58 13.97 -9.24 -16.51
CA CYS A 58 12.71 -9.73 -17.12
C CYS A 58 12.33 -9.00 -18.43
N GLY A 59 13.32 -8.52 -19.19
CA GLY A 59 13.11 -7.83 -20.48
C GLY A 59 12.70 -6.36 -20.37
N ASP A 60 12.80 -5.76 -19.18
CA ASP A 60 12.67 -4.31 -19.03
C ASP A 60 13.98 -3.58 -19.36
N THR A 61 13.96 -2.25 -19.23
CA THR A 61 15.13 -1.38 -19.37
C THR A 61 15.21 -0.43 -18.19
N LEU A 62 16.39 -0.32 -17.57
CA LEU A 62 16.73 0.72 -16.61
C LEU A 62 16.92 2.04 -17.38
N LEU A 63 16.16 3.07 -17.00
CA LEU A 63 16.22 4.41 -17.60
C LEU A 63 17.13 5.35 -16.83
N GLU A 64 17.02 5.33 -15.51
CA GLU A 64 17.75 6.24 -14.62
C GLU A 64 18.16 5.51 -13.34
N GLY A 65 19.28 5.94 -12.75
CA GLY A 65 19.71 5.48 -11.44
C GLY A 65 20.51 4.18 -11.46
N GLY A 66 20.60 3.51 -10.30
CA GLY A 66 21.33 2.26 -10.15
C GLY A 66 22.78 2.31 -10.67
N VAL A 67 23.11 1.40 -11.58
CA VAL A 67 24.42 1.24 -12.22
C VAL A 67 24.88 2.51 -12.95
N TYR A 68 23.96 3.33 -13.48
CA TYR A 68 24.30 4.58 -14.15
C TYR A 68 24.73 5.70 -13.19
N LYS A 69 24.34 5.62 -11.91
CA LYS A 69 24.72 6.60 -10.88
C LYS A 69 25.76 6.05 -9.89
N ASN A 70 26.24 4.81 -10.06
CA ASN A 70 27.08 4.10 -9.08
C ASN A 70 26.51 4.11 -7.65
N LEU A 71 25.18 4.24 -7.52
CA LEU A 71 24.48 4.21 -6.24
C LEU A 71 23.78 2.86 -6.12
N ALA A 72 24.17 2.09 -5.12
CA ALA A 72 23.56 0.79 -4.84
C ALA A 72 22.40 0.88 -3.82
N SER A 73 22.40 1.91 -2.97
CA SER A 73 21.42 2.12 -1.90
C SER A 73 21.53 3.52 -1.30
N GLY A 74 20.57 3.91 -0.48
CA GLY A 74 20.60 5.16 0.30
C GLY A 74 19.34 5.99 0.10
N ILE A 75 19.24 7.10 0.83
CA ILE A 75 18.07 8.00 0.75
C ILE A 75 18.00 8.77 -0.57
N GLU A 76 19.16 8.94 -1.23
CA GLU A 76 19.34 9.52 -2.56
C GLU A 76 19.22 8.48 -3.69
N TYR A 77 18.87 7.24 -3.35
CA TYR A 77 18.74 6.19 -4.36
C TYR A 77 17.57 6.49 -5.29
N GLU A 78 17.86 6.44 -6.59
CA GLU A 78 16.89 6.55 -7.65
C GLU A 78 17.00 5.32 -8.54
N GLU A 79 15.86 4.85 -9.02
CA GLU A 79 15.78 3.81 -10.04
C GLU A 79 14.46 4.00 -10.79
N LYS A 80 14.56 4.25 -12.09
CA LYS A 80 13.39 4.29 -12.99
C LYS A 80 13.57 3.21 -14.05
N ARG A 81 12.55 2.37 -14.23
CA ARG A 81 12.56 1.27 -15.21
C ARG A 81 11.33 1.32 -16.09
N VAL A 82 11.46 0.81 -17.30
CA VAL A 82 10.34 0.67 -18.24
C VAL A 82 10.37 -0.70 -18.91
N PHE A 83 9.22 -1.36 -18.93
CA PHE A 83 8.94 -2.49 -19.78
C PHE A 83 7.97 -2.02 -20.87
N LEU A 84 8.44 -2.05 -22.11
CA LEU A 84 7.64 -1.71 -23.29
C LEU A 84 7.67 -2.90 -24.24
N ALA A 85 6.54 -3.58 -24.39
CA ALA A 85 6.40 -4.71 -25.29
C ALA A 85 5.01 -4.75 -25.93
N ASN A 86 4.95 -4.55 -27.25
CA ASN A 86 3.70 -4.49 -28.03
C ASN A 86 2.71 -3.45 -27.48
N ILE A 87 1.72 -3.90 -26.72
CA ILE A 87 0.60 -3.13 -26.18
C ILE A 87 0.67 -2.93 -24.66
N PHE A 88 1.81 -3.28 -24.05
CA PHE A 88 2.05 -3.16 -22.63
C PHE A 88 3.10 -2.08 -22.37
N LEU A 89 2.74 -1.09 -21.56
CA LEU A 89 3.66 -0.09 -21.02
C LEU A 89 3.61 -0.16 -19.49
N VAL A 90 4.69 -0.63 -18.88
CA VAL A 90 4.79 -0.77 -17.42
C VAL A 90 6.05 -0.07 -16.94
N LYS A 91 5.91 0.95 -16.09
CA LYS A 91 7.05 1.63 -15.47
C LYS A 91 7.19 1.23 -14.01
N PHE A 92 8.43 1.27 -13.51
CA PHE A 92 8.74 1.19 -12.09
C PHE A 92 9.54 2.41 -11.66
N ILE A 93 9.23 2.94 -10.49
CA ILE A 93 9.91 4.08 -9.89
C ILE A 93 10.21 3.74 -8.43
N PHE A 94 11.49 3.74 -8.07
CA PHE A 94 11.88 3.49 -6.69
C PHE A 94 11.60 4.72 -5.83
N LEU A 95 10.94 4.49 -4.69
CA LEU A 95 10.66 5.53 -3.69
C LEU A 95 11.49 5.28 -2.43
N THR A 96 12.22 6.31 -2.01
CA THR A 96 12.84 6.35 -0.69
C THR A 96 11.94 7.05 0.33
N ARG A 97 10.93 7.82 -0.09
CA ARG A 97 9.86 8.38 0.75
C ARG A 97 8.57 8.53 -0.06
N CYS A 98 7.44 8.64 0.62
CA CYS A 98 6.19 9.10 0.00
C CYS A 98 6.34 10.51 -0.57
N ARG A 99 7.07 11.38 0.13
CA ARG A 99 7.30 12.76 -0.30
C ARG A 99 8.71 13.24 0.01
N ASN A 100 9.40 13.68 -1.04
CA ASN A 100 10.65 14.43 -1.03
C ASN A 100 10.80 15.18 -2.37
N GLU A 101 11.95 15.80 -2.60
CA GLU A 101 12.22 16.50 -3.87
C GLU A 101 12.15 15.57 -5.09
N ILE A 102 12.59 14.32 -4.93
CA ILE A 102 12.58 13.31 -5.99
C ILE A 102 11.13 12.97 -6.38
N THR A 103 10.24 12.70 -5.41
CA THR A 103 8.83 12.40 -5.69
C THR A 103 8.09 13.60 -6.29
N SER A 104 8.36 14.81 -5.80
CA SER A 104 7.75 16.01 -6.38
C SER A 104 8.17 16.21 -7.84
N ARG A 105 9.45 15.96 -8.18
CA ARG A 105 9.90 15.96 -9.58
C ARG A 105 9.19 14.89 -10.41
N ILE A 106 9.00 13.68 -9.89
CA ILE A 106 8.26 12.60 -10.57
C ILE A 106 6.82 13.02 -10.85
N PHE A 107 6.12 13.64 -9.88
CA PHE A 107 4.75 14.09 -10.10
C PHE A 107 4.66 15.25 -11.10
N GLU A 108 5.67 16.12 -11.16
CA GLU A 108 5.77 17.14 -12.22
C GLU A 108 6.04 16.52 -13.60
N GLU A 109 6.84 15.45 -13.68
CA GLU A 109 7.00 14.67 -14.92
C GLU A 109 5.65 14.07 -15.35
N PHE A 110 4.88 13.51 -14.41
CA PHE A 110 3.55 12.97 -14.69
C PHE A 110 2.59 14.04 -15.21
N LYS A 111 2.61 15.26 -14.65
CA LYS A 111 1.77 16.37 -15.14
C LYS A 111 2.08 16.71 -16.59
N LYS A 112 3.36 16.70 -16.97
CA LYS A 112 3.85 17.05 -18.32
C LYS A 112 3.68 15.92 -19.33
N ASP A 113 3.65 14.67 -18.88
CA ASP A 113 3.48 13.50 -19.75
C ASP A 113 2.10 13.57 -20.44
N PRO A 114 2.02 13.60 -21.79
CA PRO A 114 0.74 13.60 -22.50
C PRO A 114 -0.05 12.31 -22.24
N GLU A 115 0.63 11.20 -21.97
CA GLU A 115 0.00 9.92 -21.66
C GLU A 115 -0.08 9.74 -20.14
N LYS A 116 -1.31 9.64 -19.61
CA LYS A 116 -1.54 9.40 -18.18
C LYS A 116 -1.63 7.89 -17.91
N PRO A 117 -1.12 7.40 -16.77
CA PRO A 117 -1.27 5.99 -16.41
C PRO A 117 -2.74 5.63 -16.19
N ASP A 118 -3.14 4.44 -16.62
CA ASP A 118 -4.42 3.83 -16.26
C ASP A 118 -4.42 3.36 -14.80
N LEU A 119 -3.25 2.91 -14.32
CA LEU A 119 -3.06 2.36 -12.98
C LEU A 119 -1.72 2.82 -12.39
N VAL A 120 -1.77 3.33 -11.17
CA VAL A 120 -0.60 3.57 -10.32
C VAL A 120 -0.72 2.67 -9.09
N VAL A 121 0.20 1.71 -8.94
CA VAL A 121 0.32 0.87 -7.75
C VAL A 121 1.42 1.46 -6.87
N ILE A 122 1.09 1.89 -5.66
CA ILE A 122 2.02 2.63 -4.81
C ILE A 122 2.07 2.10 -3.37
N ASN A 123 3.28 2.06 -2.80
CA ASN A 123 3.55 1.90 -1.37
C ASN A 123 4.90 2.55 -1.04
N SER A 124 4.99 3.19 0.13
CA SER A 124 6.27 3.71 0.63
C SER A 124 6.52 3.44 2.12
N THR A 125 5.55 2.84 2.82
CA THR A 125 5.52 2.72 4.28
C THR A 125 6.81 2.11 4.85
N LEU A 126 7.40 1.10 4.20
CA LEU A 126 8.63 0.48 4.69
C LEU A 126 9.77 1.48 4.82
N TRP A 127 10.04 2.26 3.79
CA TRP A 127 11.12 3.24 3.82
C TRP A 127 10.82 4.42 4.74
N ASP A 128 9.64 5.02 4.63
CA ASP A 128 9.27 6.19 5.45
C ASP A 128 9.38 5.88 6.94
N ILE A 129 8.96 4.68 7.37
CA ILE A 129 8.95 4.29 8.78
C ILE A 129 10.31 3.78 9.27
N SER A 130 11.05 3.03 8.45
CA SER A 130 12.24 2.33 8.94
C SER A 130 13.57 3.04 8.67
N ARG A 131 13.66 3.90 7.66
CA ARG A 131 14.95 4.46 7.22
C ARG A 131 15.32 5.80 7.86
N TYR A 132 14.34 6.53 8.39
CA TYR A 132 14.50 7.94 8.78
C TYR A 132 14.52 8.17 10.29
N GLY A 133 14.92 7.15 11.04
CA GLY A 133 15.04 7.18 12.49
C GLY A 133 13.72 7.48 13.20
N GLU A 134 13.82 8.10 14.37
CA GLU A 134 12.69 8.43 15.24
C GLU A 134 11.62 9.34 14.59
N ASN A 135 12.01 10.16 13.59
CA ASN A 135 11.10 11.07 12.91
C ASN A 135 10.32 10.42 11.77
N GLY A 136 10.68 9.21 11.34
CA GLY A 136 10.09 8.56 10.15
C GLY A 136 8.57 8.50 10.19
N GLU A 137 7.98 8.09 11.32
CA GLU A 137 6.53 8.05 11.50
C GLU A 137 5.87 9.43 11.47
N LYS A 138 6.46 10.40 12.18
CA LYS A 138 5.93 11.76 12.26
C LYS A 138 5.93 12.41 10.88
N ASP A 139 7.04 12.29 10.16
CA ASP A 139 7.19 12.79 8.81
C ASP A 139 6.21 12.10 7.86
N PHE A 140 6.05 10.77 7.96
CA PHE A 140 5.10 10.02 7.13
C PHE A 140 3.67 10.53 7.28
N LYS A 141 3.22 10.78 8.52
CA LYS A 141 1.89 11.33 8.81
C LYS A 141 1.66 12.71 8.20
N ILE A 142 2.70 13.55 8.17
CA ILE A 142 2.65 14.89 7.58
C ILE A 142 2.69 14.83 6.05
N ASN A 143 3.54 13.97 5.50
CA ASN A 143 3.86 13.95 4.08
C ASN A 143 2.87 13.14 3.23
N LEU A 144 2.31 12.06 3.77
CA LEU A 144 1.45 11.17 3.00
C LEU A 144 0.16 11.85 2.48
N PRO A 145 -0.55 12.71 3.24
CA PRO A 145 -1.69 13.45 2.69
C PRO A 145 -1.31 14.30 1.48
N ILE A 146 -0.15 14.96 1.55
CA ILE A 146 0.35 15.81 0.48
C ILE A 146 0.77 14.96 -0.73
N CYS A 147 1.40 13.80 -0.51
CA CYS A 147 1.73 12.84 -1.56
C CYS A 147 0.48 12.42 -2.33
N PHE A 148 -0.62 12.09 -1.64
CA PHE A 148 -1.86 11.70 -2.32
C PHE A 148 -2.46 12.87 -3.11
N ASP A 149 -2.45 14.08 -2.56
CA ASP A 149 -2.97 15.26 -3.25
C ASP A 149 -2.14 15.58 -4.51
N GLU A 150 -0.80 15.56 -4.41
CA GLU A 150 0.11 15.79 -5.52
C GLU A 150 -0.01 14.70 -6.59
N LEU A 151 -0.05 13.41 -6.19
CA LEU A 151 -0.21 12.30 -7.11
C LEU A 151 -1.55 12.39 -7.85
N ARG A 152 -2.66 12.59 -7.14
CA ARG A 152 -3.99 12.70 -7.76
C ARG A 152 -4.04 13.87 -8.75
N ALA A 153 -3.47 15.02 -8.39
CA ALA A 153 -3.37 16.18 -9.27
C ALA A 153 -2.44 15.97 -10.49
N SER A 154 -1.54 14.98 -10.44
CA SER A 154 -0.61 14.66 -11.54
C SER A 154 -1.15 13.62 -12.54
N THR A 155 -2.24 12.94 -12.19
CA THR A 155 -2.83 11.83 -12.98
C THR A 155 -4.18 12.21 -13.60
N SER A 156 -4.72 11.34 -14.47
CA SER A 156 -6.08 11.51 -14.99
C SER A 156 -7.11 11.26 -13.88
N PRO A 157 -8.29 11.90 -13.91
CA PRO A 157 -9.41 11.53 -13.04
C PRO A 157 -9.82 10.06 -13.15
N THR A 158 -9.53 9.41 -14.28
CA THR A 158 -9.82 7.98 -14.53
C THR A 158 -8.70 7.05 -14.09
N THR A 159 -7.54 7.57 -13.66
CA THR A 159 -6.42 6.77 -13.18
C THR A 159 -6.80 6.08 -11.87
N ILE A 160 -6.68 4.75 -11.83
CA ILE A 160 -6.75 4.00 -10.58
C ILE A 160 -5.45 4.24 -9.80
N ILE A 161 -5.56 4.77 -8.59
CA ILE A 161 -4.45 4.79 -7.64
C ILE A 161 -4.72 3.69 -6.63
N LEU A 162 -3.91 2.64 -6.66
CA LEU A 162 -4.00 1.49 -5.77
C LEU A 162 -2.89 1.57 -4.73
N TRP A 163 -3.25 1.94 -3.51
CA TRP A 163 -2.37 1.93 -2.35
C TRP A 163 -2.24 0.50 -1.81
N LEU A 164 -1.03 -0.04 -1.80
CA LEU A 164 -0.72 -1.26 -1.08
C LEU A 164 -0.29 -0.91 0.33
N THR A 165 -0.76 -1.64 1.34
CA THR A 165 -0.16 -1.57 2.68
C THR A 165 1.24 -2.20 2.65
N ALA A 166 2.10 -1.88 3.62
CA ALA A 166 3.38 -2.59 3.75
C ALA A 166 3.15 -4.03 4.21
N LEU A 167 3.90 -4.97 3.64
CA LEU A 167 3.85 -6.38 4.02
C LEU A 167 4.24 -6.60 5.50
N PRO A 168 3.79 -7.70 6.12
CA PRO A 168 4.15 -8.00 7.51
C PRO A 168 5.65 -8.27 7.65
N ILE A 169 6.30 -7.53 8.55
CA ILE A 169 7.72 -7.70 8.88
C ILE A 169 7.92 -8.63 10.07
N SER A 170 9.14 -9.14 10.25
CA SER A 170 9.52 -9.89 11.45
C SER A 170 9.63 -8.98 12.68
N ALA A 171 9.73 -9.59 13.87
CA ALA A 171 10.00 -8.86 15.10
C ALA A 171 11.37 -8.15 15.07
N GLU A 172 12.37 -8.80 14.48
CA GLU A 172 13.75 -8.32 14.42
C GLU A 172 14.22 -8.24 12.95
N PRO A 173 13.73 -7.25 12.18
CA PRO A 173 14.13 -7.11 10.79
C PRO A 173 15.63 -6.73 10.67
N ASN A 174 16.30 -7.24 9.65
CA ASN A 174 17.74 -7.07 9.42
C ASN A 174 18.08 -6.59 8.00
N ALA A 175 17.13 -5.96 7.32
CA ALA A 175 17.37 -5.37 6.01
C ALA A 175 17.97 -3.96 6.10
N VAL A 176 18.75 -3.59 5.07
CA VAL A 176 19.43 -2.29 4.95
C VAL A 176 18.47 -1.09 4.95
N VAL A 177 17.19 -1.30 4.64
CA VAL A 177 16.17 -0.25 4.69
C VAL A 177 15.95 0.26 6.12
N PHE A 178 16.20 -0.56 7.13
CA PHE A 178 16.13 -0.14 8.52
C PHE A 178 17.39 0.65 8.89
N ASP A 179 17.22 1.84 9.46
CA ASP A 179 18.33 2.67 9.93
C ASP A 179 19.16 1.93 10.98
N GLU A 180 20.48 1.84 10.78
CA GLU A 180 21.34 1.00 11.61
C GLU A 180 21.40 1.42 13.08
N LYS A 181 21.17 2.71 13.37
CA LYS A 181 21.18 3.25 14.74
C LYS A 181 19.83 3.04 15.42
N TYR A 182 18.75 3.33 14.72
CA TYR A 182 17.40 3.26 15.28
C TYR A 182 16.83 1.83 15.32
N ARG A 183 17.23 0.97 14.39
CA ARG A 183 16.82 -0.45 14.32
C ARG A 183 16.97 -1.23 15.62
N PRO A 184 18.14 -1.25 16.31
CA PRO A 184 18.29 -1.97 17.57
C PRO A 184 17.50 -1.34 18.73
N GLU A 185 17.16 -0.06 18.66
CA GLU A 185 16.46 0.66 19.73
C GLU A 185 14.94 0.43 19.67
N ASN A 186 14.39 0.28 18.46
CA ASN A 186 12.96 0.13 18.26
C ASN A 186 12.51 -1.34 18.36
N LYS A 187 11.84 -1.69 19.47
CA LYS A 187 11.25 -3.02 19.69
C LYS A 187 9.82 -3.18 19.14
N TYR A 188 9.25 -2.10 18.60
CA TYR A 188 7.83 -2.01 18.26
C TYR A 188 7.59 -1.97 16.75
N TRP A 189 8.54 -2.45 15.94
CA TRP A 189 8.45 -2.45 14.49
C TRP A 189 7.12 -3.01 13.97
N ARG A 190 6.72 -4.20 14.41
CA ARG A 190 5.45 -4.83 13.97
C ARG A 190 4.23 -3.94 14.26
N THR A 191 4.14 -3.43 15.48
CA THR A 191 3.04 -2.56 15.92
C THR A 191 3.02 -1.23 15.17
N GLN A 192 4.20 -0.62 14.98
CA GLN A 192 4.34 0.63 14.26
C GLN A 192 3.88 0.48 12.81
N PHE A 193 4.30 -0.59 12.13
CA PHE A 193 3.87 -0.89 10.77
C PHE A 193 2.37 -1.17 10.68
N LEU A 194 1.79 -1.89 11.64
CA LEU A 194 0.35 -2.12 11.70
C LEU A 194 -0.42 -0.80 11.82
N HIS A 195 -0.01 0.08 12.73
CA HIS A 195 -0.64 1.39 12.90
C HIS A 195 -0.50 2.26 11.65
N MET A 196 0.68 2.27 11.01
CA MET A 196 0.93 3.11 9.83
C MET A 196 0.24 2.57 8.58
N ASN A 197 0.05 1.25 8.49
CA ASN A 197 -0.80 0.65 7.47
C ASN A 197 -2.27 1.03 7.67
N ALA A 198 -2.80 0.97 8.91
CA ALA A 198 -4.16 1.39 9.19
C ALA A 198 -4.37 2.88 8.86
N PHE A 199 -3.46 3.74 9.32
CA PHE A 199 -3.48 5.18 9.02
C PHE A 199 -3.45 5.45 7.51
N SER A 200 -2.50 4.86 6.78
CA SER A 200 -2.34 5.10 5.34
C SER A 200 -3.51 4.54 4.52
N ALA A 201 -4.06 3.40 4.91
CA ALA A 201 -5.24 2.82 4.27
C ALA A 201 -6.49 3.69 4.43
N GLU A 202 -6.76 4.18 5.64
CA GLU A 202 -7.90 5.08 5.86
C GLU A 202 -7.71 6.40 5.12
N LEU A 203 -6.51 6.98 5.17
CA LEU A 203 -6.21 8.19 4.42
C LEU A 203 -6.39 8.00 2.91
N ALA A 204 -5.88 6.91 2.34
CA ALA A 204 -6.03 6.59 0.92
C ALA A 204 -7.51 6.60 0.48
N LYS A 205 -8.41 6.00 1.27
CA LYS A 205 -9.86 6.02 1.00
C LYS A 205 -10.42 7.44 0.96
N THR A 206 -10.05 8.31 1.91
CA THR A 206 -10.49 9.72 1.92
C THR A 206 -9.98 10.52 0.72
N LYS A 207 -8.90 10.05 0.08
CA LYS A 207 -8.29 10.65 -1.11
C LYS A 207 -8.73 9.98 -2.42
N ASN A 208 -9.83 9.23 -2.39
CA ASN A 208 -10.38 8.49 -3.53
C ASN A 208 -9.34 7.54 -4.17
N CYS A 209 -8.52 6.89 -3.34
CA CYS A 209 -7.60 5.84 -3.77
C CYS A 209 -8.15 4.47 -3.34
N GLU A 210 -7.90 3.47 -4.17
CA GLU A 210 -8.19 2.08 -3.84
C GLU A 210 -7.12 1.55 -2.87
N VAL A 211 -7.50 0.58 -2.04
CA VAL A 211 -6.58 -0.03 -1.07
C VAL A 211 -6.55 -1.54 -1.26
N LEU A 212 -5.34 -2.09 -1.37
CA LEU A 212 -5.10 -3.53 -1.26
C LEU A 212 -4.29 -3.81 0.01
N ASP A 213 -4.95 -4.37 1.02
CA ASP A 213 -4.33 -4.66 2.31
C ASP A 213 -3.50 -5.95 2.27
N VAL A 214 -2.32 -5.87 1.67
CA VAL A 214 -1.37 -6.99 1.64
C VAL A 214 -0.79 -7.32 3.01
N HIS A 215 -0.84 -6.41 3.98
CA HIS A 215 -0.50 -6.74 5.36
C HIS A 215 -1.46 -7.81 5.91
N TYR A 216 -2.76 -7.55 5.82
CA TYR A 216 -3.77 -8.51 6.25
C TYR A 216 -3.65 -9.82 5.48
N LEU A 217 -3.57 -9.77 4.15
CA LEU A 217 -3.57 -10.97 3.30
C LEU A 217 -2.39 -11.91 3.57
N PHE A 218 -1.24 -11.38 4.01
CA PHE A 218 -0.01 -12.16 4.19
C PHE A 218 0.37 -12.41 5.66
N ARG A 219 -0.41 -11.91 6.64
CA ARG A 219 -0.11 -12.07 8.08
C ARG A 219 0.00 -13.52 8.55
N GLN A 220 -0.65 -14.45 7.84
CA GLN A 220 -0.64 -15.89 8.14
C GLN A 220 0.31 -16.68 7.22
N ASN A 221 1.14 -15.99 6.43
CA ASN A 221 2.10 -16.62 5.51
C ASN A 221 3.57 -16.23 5.79
N PRO A 222 4.04 -16.25 7.06
CA PRO A 222 5.41 -15.85 7.37
C PRO A 222 6.48 -16.71 6.66
N GLU A 223 6.14 -17.92 6.22
CA GLU A 223 7.02 -18.82 5.45
C GLU A 223 7.41 -18.26 4.07
N MET A 224 6.66 -17.29 3.54
CA MET A 224 7.00 -16.64 2.28
C MET A 224 7.89 -15.41 2.44
N ARG A 225 8.18 -15.01 3.69
CA ARG A 225 9.08 -13.91 4.01
C ARG A 225 10.52 -14.41 4.03
N ASP A 226 11.42 -13.63 3.44
CA ASP A 226 12.85 -13.90 3.43
C ASP A 226 13.47 -13.73 4.83
N ALA A 227 14.66 -14.30 5.00
CA ALA A 227 15.39 -14.31 6.27
C ALA A 227 15.80 -12.92 6.79
N ASP A 228 15.79 -11.88 5.94
CA ASP A 228 16.03 -10.50 6.37
C ASP A 228 14.84 -9.86 7.09
N GLY A 229 13.69 -10.55 7.12
CA GLY A 229 12.55 -10.15 7.90
C GLY A 229 11.66 -9.08 7.26
N CYS A 230 11.90 -8.65 6.02
CA CYS A 230 11.02 -7.69 5.34
C CYS A 230 10.78 -7.96 3.85
N HIS A 231 11.68 -8.67 3.16
CA HIS A 231 11.45 -9.06 1.77
C HIS A 231 10.64 -10.34 1.67
N TRP A 232 10.01 -10.57 0.51
CA TRP A 232 9.20 -11.75 0.26
C TRP A 232 9.74 -12.54 -0.93
N ASN A 233 9.42 -13.83 -0.98
CA ASN A 233 9.85 -14.72 -2.04
C ASN A 233 8.93 -14.60 -3.29
N SER A 234 9.30 -15.29 -4.37
CA SER A 234 8.56 -15.24 -5.64
C SER A 234 7.11 -15.70 -5.55
N ASN A 235 6.77 -16.63 -4.64
CA ASN A 235 5.38 -17.03 -4.42
C ASN A 235 4.56 -15.91 -3.79
N GLY A 236 5.15 -15.21 -2.82
CA GLY A 236 4.54 -14.04 -2.20
C GLY A 236 4.23 -12.96 -3.25
N HIS A 237 5.22 -12.62 -4.08
CA HIS A 237 5.03 -11.64 -5.16
C HIS A 237 3.97 -12.06 -6.16
N ARG A 238 3.95 -13.33 -6.60
CA ARG A 238 2.90 -13.84 -7.51
C ARG A 238 1.50 -13.73 -6.92
N LEU A 239 1.33 -13.98 -5.64
CA LEU A 239 0.06 -13.79 -4.96
C LEU A 239 -0.35 -12.31 -4.94
N ILE A 240 0.57 -11.39 -4.64
CA ILE A 240 0.30 -9.95 -4.68
C ILE A 240 -0.10 -9.51 -6.09
N THR A 241 0.65 -9.91 -7.14
CA THR A 241 0.30 -9.65 -8.54
C THR A 241 -1.09 -10.21 -8.89
N SER A 242 -1.44 -11.38 -8.37
CA SER A 242 -2.76 -11.99 -8.55
C SER A 242 -3.86 -11.17 -7.88
N TYR A 243 -3.62 -10.59 -6.70
CA TYR A 243 -4.57 -9.72 -6.04
C TYR A 243 -4.72 -8.38 -6.74
N ILE A 244 -3.63 -7.76 -7.20
CA ILE A 244 -3.67 -6.54 -8.01
C ILE A 244 -4.52 -6.78 -9.26
N ALA A 245 -4.26 -7.87 -9.99
CA ALA A 245 -5.01 -8.20 -11.19
C ALA A 245 -6.50 -8.44 -10.90
N GLN A 246 -6.84 -9.12 -9.80
CA GLN A 246 -8.22 -9.32 -9.37
C GLN A 246 -8.92 -8.00 -9.05
N THR A 247 -8.32 -7.15 -8.21
CA THR A 247 -8.87 -5.84 -7.85
C THR A 247 -9.13 -5.00 -9.11
N VAL A 248 -8.14 -4.91 -9.99
CA VAL A 248 -8.22 -4.10 -11.19
C VAL A 248 -9.22 -4.68 -12.21
N SER A 249 -9.30 -6.01 -12.33
CA SER A 249 -10.30 -6.66 -13.21
C SER A 249 -11.73 -6.34 -12.80
N LEU A 250 -12.00 -6.22 -11.50
CA LEU A 250 -13.31 -5.83 -10.98
C LEU A 250 -13.63 -4.37 -11.31
N ILE A 251 -12.65 -3.46 -11.18
CA ILE A 251 -12.83 -2.02 -11.43
C ILE A 251 -12.98 -1.73 -12.92
N TRP A 252 -12.17 -2.36 -13.79
CA TRP A 252 -12.27 -2.20 -15.24
C TRP A 252 -13.35 -3.08 -15.89
N HIS A 253 -14.07 -3.88 -15.10
CA HIS A 253 -15.07 -4.83 -15.59
C HIS A 253 -14.53 -5.78 -16.67
N VAL A 254 -13.27 -6.21 -16.52
CA VAL A 254 -12.64 -7.20 -17.40
C VAL A 254 -12.78 -8.58 -16.76
N PRO A 255 -13.46 -9.56 -17.40
CA PRO A 255 -13.59 -10.90 -16.84
C PRO A 255 -12.24 -11.57 -16.62
N TYR A 256 -12.03 -12.08 -15.41
CA TYR A 256 -10.85 -12.81 -14.97
C TYR A 256 -11.28 -14.20 -14.46
N ILE A 257 -10.82 -15.26 -15.15
CA ILE A 257 -11.22 -16.68 -15.02
C ILE A 257 -12.63 -16.97 -15.61
N ASP A 258 -12.80 -18.16 -16.20
CA ASP A 258 -14.11 -18.77 -16.51
C ASP A 258 -14.89 -19.04 -15.21
N ARG A 259 -15.19 -18.00 -14.43
CA ARG A 259 -16.07 -18.11 -13.28
C ARG A 259 -17.46 -18.35 -13.84
N VAL A 260 -17.99 -19.55 -13.60
CA VAL A 260 -19.43 -19.80 -13.60
C VAL A 260 -20.08 -18.62 -12.85
N PRO A 261 -21.14 -17.99 -13.39
CA PRO A 261 -21.78 -16.87 -12.73
C PRO A 261 -22.18 -17.29 -11.32
N VAL A 262 -21.48 -16.77 -10.31
CA VAL A 262 -21.87 -16.96 -8.92
C VAL A 262 -22.92 -15.89 -8.66
N ASP A 263 -24.14 -16.33 -8.32
CA ASP A 263 -25.25 -15.44 -7.94
C ASP A 263 -24.74 -14.43 -6.90
N HIS A 264 -24.92 -13.15 -7.19
CA HIS A 264 -24.39 -12.02 -6.42
C HIS A 264 -24.90 -11.99 -4.96
N LYS A 265 -25.86 -12.83 -4.60
CA LYS A 265 -26.38 -12.99 -3.24
C LYS A 265 -25.39 -13.61 -2.24
N GLU A 266 -24.40 -14.40 -2.67
CA GLU A 266 -23.49 -15.08 -1.73
C GLU A 266 -22.34 -14.21 -1.17
N ARG A 267 -22.15 -12.98 -1.68
CA ARG A 267 -21.05 -12.09 -1.26
C ARG A 267 -21.36 -11.17 -0.07
N GLU A 268 -22.52 -11.30 0.57
CA GLU A 268 -22.77 -10.62 1.86
C GLU A 268 -21.97 -11.21 3.03
N ILE A 269 -21.30 -12.35 2.85
CA ILE A 269 -20.39 -12.90 3.84
C ILE A 269 -19.03 -12.21 3.70
N HIS A 270 -18.61 -11.48 4.75
CA HIS A 270 -17.35 -10.71 4.93
C HIS A 270 -17.44 -9.17 4.84
N GLY A 271 -18.64 -8.58 4.78
CA GLY A 271 -18.83 -7.17 5.20
C GLY A 271 -18.12 -6.10 4.35
N VAL A 272 -17.74 -6.41 3.11
CA VAL A 272 -17.25 -5.40 2.15
C VAL A 272 -18.27 -5.28 1.02
N CYS A 273 -19.12 -4.27 1.12
CA CYS A 273 -20.07 -3.91 0.07
C CYS A 273 -19.39 -2.95 -0.91
N TYR A 274 -19.18 -3.38 -2.15
CA TYR A 274 -18.84 -2.48 -3.26
C TYR A 274 -20.13 -2.08 -3.97
N ARG A 275 -20.45 -0.78 -3.95
CA ARG A 275 -21.56 -0.22 -4.74
C ARG A 275 -21.25 -0.33 -6.23
N THR A 276 -21.98 -1.17 -6.93
CA THR A 276 -22.18 -1.08 -8.37
C THR A 276 -23.11 0.10 -8.67
N VAL A 277 -22.61 1.11 -9.38
CA VAL A 277 -23.50 2.00 -10.14
C VAL A 277 -23.65 1.37 -11.52
N ASN A 278 -24.69 0.55 -11.69
CA ASN A 278 -25.17 0.19 -13.01
C ASN A 278 -25.84 1.42 -13.62
N SER A 279 -25.34 1.86 -14.76
CA SER A 279 -26.02 2.76 -15.67
C SER A 279 -27.19 2.01 -16.32
N GLU A 280 -28.43 2.41 -16.01
CA GLU A 280 -29.58 2.33 -16.92
C GLU A 280 -30.76 3.09 -16.29
N ASN A 281 -30.79 4.41 -16.54
CA ASN A 281 -31.98 5.24 -16.79
C ASN A 281 -31.65 6.71 -16.47
N GLU A 282 -31.37 7.47 -17.53
CA GLU A 282 -31.64 8.90 -17.50
C GLU A 282 -33.16 9.13 -17.41
N ASN A 283 -33.52 10.08 -16.56
CA ASN A 283 -34.83 10.71 -16.34
C ASN A 283 -35.74 10.15 -15.22
N SER A 284 -35.99 11.06 -14.27
CA SER A 284 -36.89 11.00 -13.11
C SER A 284 -36.35 10.23 -11.90
N VAL A 285 -35.99 10.93 -10.82
CA VAL A 285 -36.89 11.34 -9.74
C VAL A 285 -36.05 12.02 -8.63
N ALA A 286 -36.59 13.14 -8.16
CA ALA A 286 -36.28 13.93 -6.97
C ALA A 286 -35.09 13.53 -6.07
N ARG A 287 -34.24 14.53 -5.83
CA ARG A 287 -33.48 14.69 -4.58
C ARG A 287 -34.40 14.40 -3.39
N THR A 288 -34.07 13.39 -2.61
CA THR A 288 -34.51 13.32 -1.22
C THR A 288 -33.31 12.94 -0.38
N LEU A 289 -32.68 13.98 0.17
CA LEU A 289 -31.91 13.88 1.40
C LEU A 289 -32.88 13.36 2.47
N ILE A 290 -32.65 12.14 2.93
CA ILE A 290 -33.23 11.60 4.16
C ILE A 290 -32.02 11.21 5.02
N GLY A 291 -31.77 11.78 6.20
CA GLY A 291 -32.64 12.64 6.98
C GLY A 291 -31.89 13.64 7.86
N GLU A 292 -32.42 14.85 7.88
CA GLU A 292 -32.48 15.65 9.09
C GLU A 292 -33.51 14.98 10.03
N ASN A 293 -33.03 14.44 11.14
CA ASN A 293 -33.59 14.68 12.47
C ASN A 293 -32.71 13.99 13.54
N SER A 294 -31.72 14.76 14.03
CA SER A 294 -31.17 14.81 15.41
C SER A 294 -30.73 13.49 16.06
N LYS A 295 -29.47 13.30 16.45
CA LYS A 295 -28.67 14.18 17.31
C LYS A 295 -27.22 14.28 16.81
N GLY A 296 -26.68 15.49 16.93
CA GLY A 296 -25.50 15.97 16.22
C GLY A 296 -24.24 15.12 16.41
N ILE A 297 -23.57 14.87 15.29
CA ILE A 297 -22.14 14.62 15.27
C ILE A 297 -21.51 16.00 15.47
N THR A 298 -21.10 16.28 16.71
CA THR A 298 -20.21 17.41 16.99
C THR A 298 -18.87 17.13 16.31
N ASP A 299 -18.37 18.11 15.54
CA ASP A 299 -17.03 18.10 14.98
C ASP A 299 -16.02 17.63 16.03
N PHE A 300 -15.36 16.51 15.75
CA PHE A 300 -14.34 15.95 16.63
C PHE A 300 -13.09 16.85 16.57
N ASN A 301 -12.95 17.73 17.55
CA ASN A 301 -11.77 18.58 17.71
C ASN A 301 -10.63 17.77 18.35
N LEU A 302 -9.86 17.10 17.48
CA LEU A 302 -8.70 16.29 17.86
C LEU A 302 -7.70 17.06 18.76
N ASN A 303 -7.56 18.38 18.59
CA ASN A 303 -6.66 19.20 19.40
C ASN A 303 -7.16 19.42 20.83
N ALA A 304 -8.48 19.49 21.04
CA ALA A 304 -9.07 19.58 22.38
C ALA A 304 -8.98 18.23 23.12
N TYR A 305 -9.15 17.12 22.39
CA TYR A 305 -8.98 15.77 22.93
C TYR A 305 -7.52 15.50 23.37
N LEU A 306 -6.53 15.93 22.58
CA LEU A 306 -5.12 15.75 22.96
C LEU A 306 -4.69 16.62 24.15
N ALA A 307 -5.33 17.79 24.34
CA ALA A 307 -5.03 18.69 25.48
C ALA A 307 -5.59 18.18 26.82
N GLU A 308 -6.62 17.33 26.81
CA GLU A 308 -7.28 16.82 28.01
C GLU A 308 -6.67 15.48 28.50
N TYR A 309 -6.00 14.73 27.61
CA TYR A 309 -5.50 13.37 27.89
C TYR A 309 -3.98 13.20 27.80
N ILE A 310 -3.23 14.24 27.44
CA ILE A 310 -1.77 14.29 27.60
C ILE A 310 -1.49 15.11 28.86
N PRO A 311 -1.04 14.50 29.98
CA PRO A 311 -0.70 15.25 31.17
C PRO A 311 0.40 16.24 30.82
N SER A 312 0.21 17.52 31.16
CA SER A 312 1.33 18.45 31.23
C SER A 312 2.39 17.81 32.12
N SER A 313 3.63 17.78 31.63
CA SER A 313 4.77 17.18 32.30
C SER A 313 4.98 17.88 33.65
N ASN A 314 4.38 17.34 34.71
CA ASN A 314 4.71 17.50 36.13
C ASN A 314 3.54 16.94 36.95
N GLU A 315 3.50 15.63 37.18
CA GLU A 315 3.04 15.09 38.47
C GLU A 315 3.31 13.59 38.59
N THR A 316 3.59 13.20 39.82
CA THR A 316 4.28 12.00 40.29
C THR A 316 3.50 10.70 40.12
N ARG A 317 4.23 9.64 39.76
CA ARG A 317 3.82 8.22 39.84
C ARG A 317 3.21 7.89 41.21
N ASN A 318 2.05 7.22 41.23
CA ASN A 318 1.71 6.21 42.23
C ASN A 318 0.57 5.28 41.78
N GLU A 319 0.59 4.09 42.37
CA GLU A 319 -0.08 2.83 42.00
C GLU A 319 -1.63 2.88 41.99
N GLN A 320 -2.26 3.12 40.83
CA GLN A 320 -3.70 2.84 40.61
C GLN A 320 -4.03 2.43 39.16
N ASN A 321 -3.16 1.66 38.49
CA ASN A 321 -3.20 1.53 37.03
C ASN A 321 -4.13 0.43 36.44
N THR A 322 -4.87 -0.34 37.26
CA THR A 322 -5.76 -1.39 36.75
C THR A 322 -7.19 -0.90 36.48
N ASN A 323 -7.74 -0.02 37.32
CA ASN A 323 -9.11 0.52 37.11
C ASN A 323 -9.20 1.50 35.93
N THR A 324 -8.11 2.17 35.57
CA THR A 324 -8.09 3.16 34.49
C THR A 324 -8.17 2.51 33.11
N VAL A 325 -7.49 1.37 32.93
CA VAL A 325 -7.44 0.64 31.64
C VAL A 325 -8.79 0.04 31.29
N ASP A 326 -9.47 -0.60 32.25
CA ASP A 326 -10.81 -1.17 32.03
C ASP A 326 -11.87 -0.09 31.75
N THR A 327 -11.70 1.09 32.37
CA THR A 327 -12.56 2.25 32.11
C THR A 327 -12.31 2.84 30.72
N ILE A 328 -11.07 2.82 30.23
CA ILE A 328 -10.69 3.25 28.88
C ILE A 328 -11.25 2.28 27.82
N ILE A 329 -11.07 0.96 28.02
CA ILE A 329 -11.59 -0.09 27.11
C ILE A 329 -13.12 -0.06 27.03
N GLY A 330 -13.80 0.23 28.15
CA GLY A 330 -15.25 0.40 28.20
C GLY A 330 -15.78 1.55 27.33
N LYS A 331 -14.97 2.60 27.10
CA LYS A 331 -15.34 3.80 26.31
C LYS A 331 -14.87 3.76 24.85
N MET A 332 -14.07 2.76 24.47
CA MET A 332 -13.58 2.59 23.10
C MET A 332 -14.70 2.19 22.13
N ASN A 333 -14.67 2.75 20.91
CA ASN A 333 -15.60 2.36 19.86
C ASN A 333 -15.24 0.96 19.30
N GLU A 334 -16.13 0.38 18.50
CA GLU A 334 -15.99 -0.99 18.01
C GLU A 334 -14.74 -1.21 17.14
N THR A 335 -14.27 -0.17 16.44
CA THR A 335 -13.04 -0.19 15.64
C THR A 335 -11.80 -0.29 16.53
N ASP A 336 -11.76 0.48 17.61
CA ASP A 336 -10.63 0.51 18.55
C ASP A 336 -10.50 -0.80 19.33
N ARG A 337 -11.62 -1.44 19.68
CA ARG A 337 -11.61 -2.78 20.30
C ARG A 337 -11.14 -3.87 19.35
N ARG A 338 -11.43 -3.77 18.05
CA ARG A 338 -10.92 -4.69 17.03
C ARG A 338 -9.40 -4.57 16.86
N ILE A 339 -8.87 -3.35 16.94
CA ILE A 339 -7.42 -3.09 16.89
C ILE A 339 -6.72 -3.68 18.12
N LEU A 340 -7.25 -3.49 19.34
CA LEU A 340 -6.71 -4.11 20.56
C LEU A 340 -6.72 -5.64 20.51
N ASN A 341 -7.81 -6.25 20.04
CA ASN A 341 -7.87 -7.72 19.87
C ASN A 341 -6.86 -8.24 18.84
N LEU A 342 -6.53 -7.42 17.83
CA LEU A 342 -5.43 -7.71 16.90
C LEU A 342 -4.07 -7.60 17.61
N MET A 343 -3.86 -6.61 18.48
CA MET A 343 -2.61 -6.44 19.25
C MET A 343 -2.37 -7.61 20.22
N ASP A 344 -3.40 -8.04 20.95
CA ASP A 344 -3.34 -9.19 21.87
C ASP A 344 -2.98 -10.51 21.16
N TYR A 345 -3.38 -10.63 19.89
CA TYR A 345 -3.00 -11.75 19.03
C TYR A 345 -1.53 -11.66 18.59
N TYR A 346 -1.03 -10.45 18.31
CA TYR A 346 0.36 -10.23 17.89
C TYR A 346 1.39 -10.31 19.04
N GLU A 347 0.99 -10.07 20.29
CA GLU A 347 1.89 -10.22 21.45
C GLU A 347 2.08 -11.68 21.89
N LYS A 348 1.13 -12.56 21.53
CA LYS A 348 1.18 -14.00 21.86
C LYS A 348 1.92 -14.84 20.81
N GLN A 349 2.47 -14.22 19.76
CA GLN A 349 3.23 -14.83 18.65
C GLN A 349 4.59 -14.15 18.49
#